data_AF-A0AAP0GZ61-F1
#
_entry.id   AF-A0AAP0GZ61-F1
#
_cell.length_a   1.000
_cell.length_b   1.000
_cell.length_c   1.000
_cell.angle_alpha   90.00
_cell.angle_beta   90.00
_cell.angle_gamma   90.00
#
_symmetry.space_group_name_H-M   'P 1'
#
loop_
_entity.id
_entity.type
_entity.pdbx_description
1 polymer ?
#
loop_
_entity_poly.entity_id
_entity_poly.type
_entity_poly.pdbx_seq_one_letter_code
_entity_poly.pdbx_strand_id
1 'polypeptide(L)'
;MISSASSHIPTTLDGPFNPVTRKFDPSLRSGSDDLPMNHPRLKKNVTSNFPEQIALAISSIDSMWVSWITGDAQIGKNVTPLDPSSVGSEVWYGEESGNYSKKRSGVSMIYNQLYPFEGLLNYTSGIIHHVKIDG
;
A
#
# COMPACT_ATOMS: atom_id res chain seq x y z
N MET A 1 -26.87 -30.77 -37.22
CA MET A 1 -27.29 -29.40 -36.86
C MET A 1 -26.79 -29.12 -35.45
N ILE A 2 -25.78 -28.26 -35.32
CA ILE A 2 -25.32 -27.79 -34.01
C ILE A 2 -26.26 -26.63 -33.65
N SER A 3 -27.22 -26.90 -32.77
CA SER A 3 -28.07 -25.87 -32.20
C SER A 3 -27.19 -24.97 -31.33
N SER A 4 -26.96 -23.73 -31.75
CA SER A 4 -26.42 -22.70 -30.87
C SER A 4 -27.53 -22.33 -29.89
N ALA A 5 -27.63 -23.07 -28.78
CA ALA A 5 -28.41 -22.60 -27.64
C ALA A 5 -27.78 -21.27 -27.21
N SER A 6 -28.52 -20.18 -27.34
CA SER A 6 -28.17 -18.90 -26.74
C SER A 6 -28.08 -19.11 -25.23
N SER A 7 -26.88 -19.37 -24.73
CA SER A 7 -26.66 -19.64 -23.31
C SER A 7 -26.94 -18.36 -22.54
N HIS A 8 -28.15 -18.27 -21.97
CA HIS A 8 -28.50 -17.22 -21.02
C HIS A 8 -27.44 -17.19 -19.92
N ILE A 9 -26.71 -16.07 -19.79
CA ILE A 9 -25.76 -15.89 -18.70
C ILE A 9 -26.61 -15.58 -17.47
N PRO A 10 -26.58 -16.44 -16.44
CA PRO A 10 -27.41 -16.25 -15.27
C PRO A 10 -27.01 -14.96 -14.55
N THR A 11 -28.00 -14.18 -14.14
CA THR A 11 -27.81 -12.90 -13.43
C THR A 11 -28.46 -12.97 -12.06
N THR A 12 -28.06 -12.09 -11.14
CA THR A 12 -28.68 -12.03 -9.82
C THR A 12 -30.16 -11.63 -9.86
N LEU A 13 -30.67 -11.12 -11.00
CA LEU A 13 -32.11 -10.90 -11.23
C LEU A 13 -32.88 -12.23 -11.29
N ASP A 14 -32.22 -13.32 -11.67
CA ASP A 14 -32.81 -14.67 -11.79
C ASP A 14 -32.98 -15.36 -10.42
N GLY A 15 -32.58 -14.69 -9.33
CA GLY A 15 -32.61 -15.21 -7.97
C GLY A 15 -31.31 -15.93 -7.57
N PRO A 16 -31.30 -16.61 -6.41
CA PRO A 16 -30.12 -17.32 -5.94
C PRO A 16 -29.77 -18.50 -6.86
N PHE A 17 -28.48 -18.66 -7.13
CA PHE A 17 -27.99 -19.82 -7.88
C PHE A 17 -27.88 -21.04 -6.97
N ASN A 18 -28.03 -22.23 -7.56
CA ASN A 18 -27.71 -23.47 -6.87
C ASN A 18 -26.23 -23.47 -6.43
N PRO A 19 -25.92 -23.81 -5.18
CA PRO A 19 -24.54 -23.89 -4.71
C PRO A 19 -23.71 -24.87 -5.57
N VAL A 20 -22.53 -24.44 -6.00
CA VAL A 20 -21.58 -25.27 -6.74
C VAL A 20 -20.27 -25.35 -5.95
N THR A 21 -19.84 -26.57 -5.63
CA THR A 21 -18.51 -26.83 -5.06
C THR A 21 -17.57 -27.29 -6.17
N ARG A 22 -16.46 -26.58 -6.37
CA ARG A 22 -15.37 -27.06 -7.22
C ARG A 22 -14.53 -28.06 -6.43
N LYS A 23 -14.30 -29.25 -6.99
CA LYS A 23 -13.44 -30.26 -6.38
C LYS A 23 -12.02 -29.71 -6.26
N PHE A 24 -11.36 -30.02 -5.15
CA PHE A 24 -9.96 -29.69 -4.94
C PHE A 24 -9.10 -30.42 -5.99
N ASP A 25 -8.19 -29.68 -6.63
CA ASP A 25 -7.20 -30.23 -7.54
C ASP A 25 -5.94 -30.61 -6.73
N PRO A 26 -5.65 -31.91 -6.55
CA PRO A 26 -4.52 -32.36 -5.74
C PRO A 26 -3.16 -32.06 -6.37
N SER A 27 -3.10 -31.63 -7.63
CA SER A 27 -1.86 -31.22 -8.30
C SER A 27 -1.42 -29.79 -7.98
N LEU A 28 -2.25 -29.01 -7.29
CA LEU A 28 -1.92 -27.64 -6.94
C LEU A 28 -0.73 -27.58 -5.96
N ARG A 29 0.15 -26.60 -6.17
CA ARG A 29 1.28 -26.34 -5.27
C ARG A 29 0.81 -26.09 -3.84
N SER A 30 1.58 -26.60 -2.89
CA SER A 30 1.40 -26.27 -1.48
C SER A 30 2.20 -25.01 -1.14
N GLY A 31 1.53 -23.97 -0.70
CA GLY A 31 2.16 -22.70 -0.30
C GLY A 31 2.59 -21.81 -1.47
N SER A 32 3.33 -20.76 -1.12
CA SER A 32 3.90 -19.79 -2.05
C SER A 32 5.22 -19.26 -1.51
N ASP A 33 6.18 -19.07 -2.40
CA ASP A 33 7.45 -18.45 -2.05
C ASP A 33 7.31 -16.93 -1.95
N ASP A 34 7.86 -16.36 -0.87
CA ASP A 34 8.00 -14.92 -0.73
C ASP A 34 9.04 -14.36 -1.69
N LEU A 35 8.86 -13.11 -2.10
CA LEU A 35 9.89 -12.41 -2.88
C LEU A 35 11.14 -12.23 -2.01
N PRO A 36 12.35 -12.51 -2.53
CA PRO A 36 13.57 -12.32 -1.77
C PRO A 36 13.81 -10.83 -1.53
N MET A 37 14.43 -10.47 -0.39
CA MET A 37 14.63 -9.07 0.00
C MET A 37 15.46 -8.25 -0.99
N ASN A 38 16.32 -8.91 -1.78
CA ASN A 38 17.12 -8.28 -2.84
C ASN A 38 16.38 -8.15 -4.18
N HIS A 39 15.10 -8.54 -4.24
CA HIS A 39 14.30 -8.43 -5.45
C HIS A 39 14.23 -6.96 -5.89
N PRO A 40 14.47 -6.60 -7.17
CA PRO A 40 14.53 -5.20 -7.62
C PRO A 40 13.30 -4.34 -7.28
N ARG A 41 12.11 -4.95 -7.27
CA ARG A 41 10.84 -4.32 -6.85
C ARG A 41 10.75 -3.95 -5.36
N LEU A 42 11.52 -4.61 -4.49
CA LEU A 42 11.56 -4.32 -3.04
C LEU A 42 12.74 -3.42 -2.66
N LYS A 43 13.70 -3.26 -3.57
CA LYS A 43 14.87 -2.42 -3.33
C LYS A 43 14.46 -0.96 -3.29
N LYS A 44 14.93 -0.23 -2.28
CA LYS A 44 14.84 1.22 -2.21
C LYS A 44 15.56 1.85 -3.40
N ASN A 45 14.82 2.64 -4.19
CA ASN A 45 15.32 3.30 -5.40
C ASN A 45 15.43 4.82 -5.26
N VAL A 46 15.16 5.37 -4.07
CA VAL A 46 15.25 6.80 -3.76
C VAL A 46 16.38 7.05 -2.77
N THR A 47 16.93 8.27 -2.77
CA THR A 47 17.98 8.69 -1.84
C THR A 47 17.44 9.71 -0.84
N SER A 48 18.08 9.86 0.33
CA SER A 48 17.74 10.92 1.30
C SER A 48 16.23 10.90 1.68
N ASN A 49 15.60 12.07 1.74
CA ASN A 49 14.19 12.28 2.09
C ASN A 49 13.24 12.31 0.89
N PHE A 50 13.63 11.70 -0.24
CA PHE A 50 12.71 11.57 -1.36
C PHE A 50 11.60 10.56 -1.03
N PRO A 51 10.33 10.83 -1.42
CA PRO A 51 9.21 9.92 -1.17
C PRO A 51 9.39 8.52 -1.77
N GLU A 52 9.09 7.49 -0.99
CA GLU A 52 8.89 6.12 -1.43
C GLU A 52 7.56 5.55 -0.93
N GLN A 53 7.18 4.38 -1.43
CA GLN A 53 5.96 3.67 -1.00
C GLN A 53 4.70 4.55 -1.09
N ILE A 54 4.62 5.35 -2.16
CA ILE A 54 3.51 6.27 -2.40
C ILE A 54 2.23 5.47 -2.60
N ALA A 55 1.20 5.79 -1.81
CA ALA A 55 -0.10 5.16 -1.83
C ALA A 55 -1.22 6.21 -1.82
N LEU A 56 -2.26 5.94 -2.59
CA LEU A 56 -3.48 6.75 -2.64
C LEU A 56 -4.63 5.96 -2.01
N ALA A 57 -5.45 6.64 -1.21
CA ALA A 57 -6.64 6.04 -0.62
C ALA A 57 -7.84 6.99 -0.74
N ILE A 58 -8.99 6.46 -1.15
CA ILE A 58 -10.22 7.24 -1.29
C ILE A 58 -10.74 7.63 0.10
N SER A 59 -11.18 8.88 0.25
CA SER A 59 -11.89 9.37 1.43
C SER A 59 -13.36 9.61 1.10
N SER A 60 -13.64 10.36 0.04
CA SER A 60 -14.99 10.58 -0.51
C SER A 60 -14.91 10.73 -2.04
N ILE A 61 -16.03 11.00 -2.70
CA ILE A 61 -16.06 11.22 -4.16
C ILE A 61 -15.17 12.38 -4.62
N ASP A 62 -14.94 13.35 -3.73
CA ASP A 62 -14.20 14.60 -3.92
C ASP A 62 -12.98 14.71 -2.98
N SER A 63 -12.55 13.61 -2.35
CA SER A 63 -11.35 13.64 -1.51
C SER A 63 -10.58 12.33 -1.48
N MET A 64 -9.26 12.45 -1.37
CA MET A 64 -8.34 11.31 -1.23
C MET A 64 -7.21 11.62 -0.28
N TRP A 65 -6.62 10.57 0.27
CA TRP A 65 -5.37 10.61 1.01
C TRP A 65 -4.21 10.26 0.08
N VAL A 66 -3.16 11.06 0.15
CA VAL A 66 -1.85 10.76 -0.42
C VAL A 66 -0.92 10.45 0.74
N SER A 67 -0.33 9.26 0.72
CA SER A 67 0.56 8.78 1.77
C SER A 67 1.87 8.31 1.19
N TRP A 68 2.97 8.51 1.90
CA TRP A 68 4.30 8.05 1.49
C TRP A 68 5.22 7.95 2.71
N ILE A 69 6.40 7.38 2.50
CA ILE A 69 7.46 7.31 3.52
C ILE A 69 8.67 8.12 3.04
N THR A 70 9.36 8.78 3.97
CA THR A 70 10.71 9.34 3.74
C THR A 70 11.70 8.81 4.77
N GLY A 71 12.99 8.80 4.42
CA GLY A 71 14.04 8.24 5.26
C GLY A 71 14.06 6.71 5.30
N ASP A 72 15.03 6.14 6.01
CA ASP A 72 15.21 4.70 6.13
C ASP A 72 14.61 4.15 7.42
N ALA A 73 13.91 3.03 7.31
CA ALA A 73 13.58 2.23 8.47
C ALA A 73 14.84 1.59 9.05
N GLN A 74 14.86 1.37 10.36
CA GLN A 74 15.99 0.73 11.03
C GLN A 74 15.52 -0.59 11.65
N ILE A 75 16.29 -1.64 11.42
CA ILE A 75 16.12 -2.95 12.05
C ILE A 75 17.40 -3.25 12.82
N GLY A 76 17.28 -3.58 14.10
CA GLY A 76 18.44 -3.91 14.91
C GLY A 76 18.14 -4.02 16.39
N LYS A 77 19.16 -4.36 17.18
CA LYS A 77 19.02 -4.40 18.65
C LYS A 77 18.74 -3.00 19.22
N ASN A 78 19.45 -2.00 18.70
CA ASN A 78 19.29 -0.60 19.05
C ASN A 78 18.78 0.14 17.82
N VAL A 79 17.60 0.73 17.93
CA VAL A 79 17.01 1.60 16.90
C VAL A 79 16.85 3.01 17.47
N THR A 80 17.01 4.02 16.62
CA THR A 80 16.83 5.43 16.99
C THR A 80 15.72 6.02 16.15
N PRO A 81 14.52 6.25 16.72
CA PRO A 81 13.40 6.80 15.98
C PRO A 81 13.74 8.14 15.33
N LEU A 82 13.32 8.33 14.09
CA LEU A 82 13.43 9.61 13.40
C LEU A 82 12.47 10.64 14.02
N ASP A 83 12.84 11.91 13.98
CA ASP A 83 11.92 13.00 14.33
C ASP A 83 10.96 13.25 13.14
N PRO A 84 9.65 12.96 13.27
CA PRO A 84 8.71 13.15 12.17
C PRO A 84 8.55 14.61 11.76
N SER A 85 8.92 15.58 12.61
CA SER A 85 8.85 17.00 12.29
C SER A 85 10.00 17.50 11.42
N SER A 86 11.05 16.69 11.23
CA SER A 86 12.24 17.05 10.44
C SER A 86 12.00 17.12 8.94
N VAL A 87 10.89 16.55 8.43
CA VAL A 87 10.51 16.54 7.02
C VAL A 87 9.04 16.93 6.88
N GLY A 88 8.76 17.94 6.07
CA GLY A 88 7.40 18.43 5.85
C GLY A 88 6.53 17.47 5.02
N SER A 89 5.24 17.38 5.36
CA SER A 89 4.22 16.64 4.60
C SER A 89 3.46 17.60 3.67
N GLU A 90 3.87 17.73 2.41
CA GLU A 90 3.20 18.60 1.43
C GLU A 90 2.91 17.86 0.11
N VAL A 91 1.73 18.12 -0.46
CA VAL A 91 1.37 17.67 -1.81
C VAL A 91 0.97 18.85 -2.67
N TRP A 92 1.61 18.93 -3.82
CA TRP A 92 1.27 19.83 -4.91
C TRP A 92 0.46 19.06 -5.94
N TYR A 93 -0.70 19.57 -6.33
CA TYR A 93 -1.63 18.89 -7.22
C TYR A 93 -2.37 19.86 -8.15
N GLY A 94 -2.96 19.31 -9.20
CA GLY A 94 -3.65 20.02 -10.26
C GLY A 94 -4.27 19.03 -11.23
N GLU A 95 -5.04 19.53 -12.19
CA GLU A 95 -5.74 18.70 -13.17
C GLU A 95 -4.86 18.34 -14.38
N GLU A 96 -3.72 19.02 -14.54
CA GLU A 96 -2.79 18.84 -15.66
C GLU A 96 -1.38 18.51 -15.15
N SER A 97 -0.71 17.56 -15.81
CA SER A 97 0.66 17.19 -15.48
C SER A 97 1.63 18.36 -15.67
N GLY A 98 2.46 18.62 -14.68
CA GLY A 98 3.38 19.77 -14.67
C GLY A 98 2.75 21.12 -14.28
N ASN A 99 1.43 21.18 -14.09
CA ASN A 99 0.71 22.38 -13.64
C ASN A 99 -0.01 22.10 -12.32
N TYR A 100 0.75 22.16 -11.23
CA TYR A 100 0.26 21.86 -9.87
C TYR A 100 0.07 23.15 -9.08
N SER A 101 -1.05 23.83 -9.29
CA SER A 101 -1.35 25.14 -8.67
C SER A 101 -1.96 25.05 -7.26
N LYS A 102 -2.46 23.88 -6.86
CA LYS A 102 -3.04 23.64 -5.53
C LYS A 102 -2.01 22.99 -4.62
N LYS A 103 -2.05 23.35 -3.33
CA LYS A 103 -1.20 22.76 -2.27
C LYS A 103 -2.03 22.32 -1.08
N ARG A 104 -1.68 21.17 -0.51
CA ARG A 104 -2.16 20.72 0.81
C ARG A 104 -0.97 20.29 1.66
N SER A 105 -1.07 20.61 2.94
CA SER A 105 -0.14 20.12 3.97
C SER A 105 -0.87 19.08 4.81
N GLY A 106 -0.12 18.14 5.37
CA GLY A 106 -0.67 17.10 6.23
C GLY A 106 0.16 16.85 7.46
N VAL A 107 0.09 15.63 7.98
CA VAL A 107 0.77 15.21 9.19
C VAL A 107 1.84 14.19 8.89
N SER A 108 2.77 14.02 9.82
CA SER A 108 3.80 12.98 9.78
C SER A 108 3.86 12.24 11.12
N MET A 109 4.27 10.98 11.06
CA MET A 109 4.44 10.12 12.24
C MET A 109 5.50 9.05 12.00
N ILE A 110 5.91 8.37 13.07
CA ILE A 110 6.70 7.14 13.02
C ILE A 110 6.01 6.09 13.88
N TYR A 111 6.35 4.81 13.66
CA TYR A 111 5.99 3.75 14.60
C TYR A 111 7.20 2.88 14.92
N ASN A 112 7.11 2.22 16.08
CA ASN A 112 8.14 1.32 16.57
C ASN A 112 7.53 -0.06 16.83
N GLN A 113 8.30 -1.11 16.52
CA GLN A 113 8.03 -2.48 16.94
C GLN A 113 9.18 -2.89 17.87
N LEU A 114 8.90 -2.96 19.18
CA LEU A 114 9.92 -3.18 20.21
C LEU A 114 9.66 -4.50 20.94
N TYR A 115 10.72 -5.29 21.13
CA TYR A 115 10.68 -6.58 21.79
C TYR A 115 11.61 -6.59 23.01
N PRO A 116 11.06 -6.68 24.24
CA PRO A 116 11.86 -6.71 25.47
C PRO A 116 12.36 -8.13 25.79
N PHE A 117 12.79 -8.89 24.78
CA PHE A 117 13.25 -10.27 24.93
C PHE A 117 14.62 -10.45 24.29
N GLU A 118 15.48 -11.20 24.96
CA GLU A 118 16.82 -11.49 24.48
C GLU A 118 16.77 -12.20 23.11
N GLY A 119 17.63 -11.76 22.19
CA GLY A 119 17.74 -12.34 20.85
C GLY A 119 16.78 -11.79 19.80
N LEU A 120 15.76 -11.00 20.18
CA LEU A 120 14.86 -10.36 19.22
C LEU A 120 15.39 -8.99 18.74
N LEU A 121 15.02 -8.61 17.52
CA LEU A 121 15.40 -7.34 16.89
C LEU A 121 14.24 -6.36 16.90
N ASN A 122 14.54 -5.10 17.22
CA ASN A 122 13.61 -3.99 17.18
C ASN A 122 13.52 -3.38 15.79
N TYR A 123 12.46 -2.62 15.56
CA TYR A 123 12.24 -1.85 14.35
C TYR A 123 11.72 -0.44 14.67
N THR A 124 12.18 0.57 13.94
CA THR A 124 11.53 1.87 13.79
C THR A 124 11.32 2.16 12.31
N SER A 125 10.18 2.75 11.97
CA SER A 125 9.87 3.13 10.59
C SER A 125 10.68 4.33 10.11
N GLY A 126 10.67 4.56 8.79
CA GLY A 126 10.86 5.90 8.24
C GLY A 126 9.72 6.85 8.66
N ILE A 127 9.80 8.11 8.25
CA ILE A 127 8.74 9.09 8.52
C ILE A 127 7.57 8.82 7.57
N ILE A 128 6.41 8.51 8.13
CA ILE A 128 5.17 8.25 7.40
C ILE A 128 4.41 9.56 7.28
N HIS A 129 4.01 9.91 6.07
CA HIS A 129 3.28 11.13 5.76
C HIS A 129 1.86 10.80 5.31
N HIS A 130 0.89 11.60 5.76
CA HIS A 130 -0.49 11.53 5.29
C HIS A 130 -1.00 12.94 4.99
N VAL A 131 -1.39 13.17 3.74
CA VAL A 131 -1.98 14.43 3.28
C VAL A 131 -3.34 14.16 2.66
N LYS A 132 -4.37 14.84 3.16
CA LYS A 132 -5.70 14.81 2.53
C LYS A 132 -5.78 15.88 1.46
N ILE A 133 -6.17 15.47 0.27
CA ILE A 133 -6.60 16.34 -0.82
C ILE A 133 -8.12 16.35 -0.83
N ASP A 134 -8.71 17.54 -0.90
CA ASP A 134 -10.16 17.78 -0.92
C ASP A 134 -10.53 18.98 -1.81
N GLY A 135 -11.82 19.04 -2.16
CA GLY A 135 -12.40 20.05 -3.05
C GLY A 135 -12.09 19.78 -4.52
#